data_AF-A0A6A3A661-F1
#
_entry.id   AF-A0A6A3A661-F1
#
_cell.length_a   1.000
_cell.length_b   1.000
_cell.length_c   1.000
_cell.angle_alpha   90.00
_cell.angle_beta   90.00
_cell.angle_gamma   90.00
#
_symmetry.space_group_name_H-M   'P 1'
#
loop_
_entity.id
_entity.type
_entity.pdbx_description
1 polymer ?
#
loop_
_entity_poly.entity_id
_entity_poly.type
_entity_poly.pdbx_seq_one_letter_code
_entity_poly.pdbx_strand_id
1 'polypeptide(L)'
;MLVQNLTAQTFNNATVSSSVQATFAYMFAVSKYLQPGTFDLVGTIVYEIDQYPYHPYQNTFYNGTIEVVEAGGFVSVESVFLVTLGIALLVLLGLWLHGQFQRITKKTKKVAPKVEVGTRTADASMDEWLQGTAYTQSASKSKKKK
;
A
#
# COMPACT_ATOMS: atom_id res chain seq x y z
N MET A 1 13.69 29.99 28.88
CA MET A 1 12.76 28.92 29.31
C MET A 1 13.60 27.86 30.02
N LEU A 2 13.26 27.51 31.27
CA LEU A 2 13.95 26.45 32.01
C LEU A 2 13.32 25.12 31.59
N VAL A 3 13.94 24.41 30.66
CA VAL A 3 13.51 23.07 30.26
C VAL A 3 14.10 22.09 31.27
N GLN A 4 13.32 21.72 32.28
CA GLN A 4 13.70 20.67 33.23
C GLN A 4 12.58 19.65 33.32
N ASN A 5 12.90 18.40 33.03
CA ASN A 5 12.07 17.26 33.36
C ASN A 5 12.62 16.67 34.66
N LEU A 6 12.01 17.02 35.80
CA LEU A 6 12.38 16.44 37.10
C LEU A 6 11.60 15.15 37.31
N THR A 7 12.24 14.01 37.05
CA THR A 7 11.80 12.72 37.59
C THR A 7 12.56 12.46 38.90
N ALA A 8 11.87 12.29 40.01
CA ALA A 8 12.49 11.88 41.28
C ALA A 8 12.22 10.38 41.49
N GLN A 9 13.26 9.63 41.86
CA GLN A 9 13.12 8.24 42.27
C GLN A 9 13.60 8.09 43.71
N THR A 10 12.71 7.64 44.58
CA THR A 10 13.04 7.34 45.97
C THR A 10 13.46 5.88 46.09
N PHE A 11 14.63 5.63 46.69
CA PHE A 11 15.09 4.29 47.01
C PHE A 11 14.73 3.97 48.47
N ASN A 12 13.67 3.21 48.67
CA ASN A 12 13.26 2.78 50.00
C ASN A 12 14.24 1.71 50.53
N ASN A 13 14.66 1.85 51.79
CA ASN A 13 15.57 0.92 52.48
C ASN A 13 16.97 0.80 51.82
N ALA A 14 17.48 1.90 51.29
CA ALA A 14 18.76 1.98 50.56
C ALA A 14 19.91 2.48 51.44
N THR A 15 20.17 1.81 52.57
CA THR A 15 21.30 2.14 53.43
C THR A 15 22.59 1.55 52.86
N VAL A 16 23.60 2.39 52.67
CA VAL A 16 24.93 1.96 52.22
C VAL A 16 25.87 2.00 53.42
N SER A 17 26.46 0.86 53.78
CA SER A 17 27.42 0.80 54.88
C SER A 17 28.68 1.61 54.56
N SER A 18 29.32 2.12 55.60
CA SER A 18 30.60 2.83 55.45
C SER A 18 31.63 1.96 54.74
N SER A 19 32.38 2.57 53.81
CA SER A 19 33.41 1.91 52.98
C SER A 19 32.88 0.83 52.02
N VAL A 20 31.57 0.74 51.81
CA VAL A 20 30.95 -0.12 50.79
C VAL A 20 30.43 0.72 49.65
N GLN A 21 30.60 0.24 48.42
CA GLN A 21 30.01 0.85 47.22
C GLN A 21 28.70 0.17 46.87
N ALA A 22 27.66 0.95 46.61
CA ALA A 22 26.38 0.48 46.07
C ALA A 22 26.11 1.14 44.71
N THR A 23 25.33 0.47 43.87
CA THR A 23 24.90 1.00 42.56
C THR A 23 23.38 1.00 42.50
N PHE A 24 22.81 2.15 42.15
CA PHE A 24 21.37 2.35 42.04
C PHE A 24 21.00 2.61 40.59
N ALA A 25 20.18 1.74 40.01
CA ALA A 25 19.67 1.94 38.65
C ALA A 25 18.57 3.01 38.68
N TYR A 26 18.76 4.06 37.88
CA TYR A 26 17.80 5.14 37.73
C TYR A 26 17.26 5.18 36.31
N MET A 27 15.94 5.04 36.18
CA MET A 27 15.25 5.06 34.89
C MET A 27 14.44 6.35 34.78
N PHE A 28 14.63 7.07 33.68
CA PHE A 28 13.90 8.30 33.38
C PHE A 28 13.30 8.23 31.98
N ALA A 29 12.27 9.01 31.77
CA ALA A 29 11.65 9.20 30.46
C ALA A 29 11.63 10.68 30.13
N VAL A 30 11.82 11.02 28.86
CA VAL A 30 11.77 12.42 28.40
C VAL A 30 10.31 12.85 28.23
N SER A 31 10.00 14.09 28.63
CA SER A 31 8.67 14.67 28.42
C SER A 31 8.34 14.76 26.94
N LYS A 32 7.13 14.40 26.55
CA LYS A 32 6.64 14.54 25.16
C LYS A 32 6.55 15.99 24.66
N TYR A 33 6.62 16.96 25.58
CA TYR A 33 6.59 18.38 25.27
C TYR A 33 7.99 18.99 25.12
N LEU A 34 9.04 18.20 25.34
CA LEU A 34 10.40 18.64 25.05
C LEU A 34 10.55 18.78 23.53
N GLN A 35 11.13 19.90 23.09
CA GLN A 35 11.50 20.04 21.68
C GLN A 35 12.63 19.06 21.34
N PRO A 36 12.67 18.53 20.11
CA PRO A 36 13.80 17.73 19.66
C PRO A 36 15.11 18.54 19.72
N GLY A 37 16.18 17.90 20.19
CA GLY A 37 17.48 18.55 20.35
C GLY A 37 18.41 17.83 21.33
N THR A 38 19.59 18.41 21.52
CA THR A 38 20.59 17.91 22.47
C THR A 38 20.39 18.56 23.84
N PHE A 39 20.30 17.74 24.89
CA PHE A 39 20.11 18.19 26.26
C PHE A 39 21.19 17.62 27.17
N ASP A 40 21.61 18.40 28.16
CA ASP A 40 22.52 17.92 29.19
C ASP A 40 21.76 17.06 30.21
N LEU A 41 22.32 15.90 30.55
CA LEU A 41 21.80 15.04 31.61
C LEU A 41 22.51 15.37 32.93
N VAL A 42 21.74 15.92 33.86
CA VAL A 42 22.19 16.25 35.21
C VAL A 42 21.47 15.37 36.21
N GLY A 43 22.23 14.59 36.97
CA GLY A 43 21.70 13.77 38.04
C GLY A 43 22.05 14.36 39.39
N THR A 44 21.11 14.32 40.33
CA THR A 44 21.33 14.77 41.70
C THR A 44 20.89 13.67 42.64
N ILE A 45 21.80 13.20 43.49
CA ILE A 45 21.47 12.34 44.62
C ILE A 45 21.32 13.18 45.88
N VAL A 46 20.30 12.88 46.67
CA VAL A 46 20.09 13.42 48.00
C VAL A 46 20.11 12.24 48.97
N TYR A 47 20.95 12.32 50.00
CA TYR A 47 21.16 11.22 50.95
C TYR A 47 21.38 11.76 52.36
N GLU A 48 21.16 10.89 53.35
CA GLU A 48 21.37 11.18 54.76
C GLU A 48 22.55 10.36 55.29
N ILE A 49 23.26 10.90 56.29
CA ILE A 49 24.33 10.18 56.99
C ILE A 49 24.01 10.10 58.48
N ASP A 50 24.33 8.96 59.10
CA ASP A 50 23.99 8.67 60.50
C ASP A 50 24.53 9.70 61.51
N GLN A 51 25.62 10.39 61.16
CA GLN A 51 26.27 11.37 62.03
C GLN A 51 25.45 12.67 62.18
N TYR A 52 24.65 13.05 61.17
CA TYR A 52 23.86 14.29 61.17
C TYR A 52 22.51 14.06 60.45
N PRO A 53 21.56 13.37 61.09
CA PRO A 53 20.29 12.96 60.46
C PRO A 53 19.34 14.12 60.13
N TYR A 54 19.61 15.33 60.63
CA TYR A 54 18.74 16.50 60.41
C TYR A 54 19.08 17.31 59.16
N HIS A 55 20.16 16.96 58.45
CA HIS A 55 20.62 17.71 57.28
C HIS A 55 20.91 16.75 56.11
N PRO A 56 20.03 16.71 55.09
CA PRO A 56 20.31 15.90 53.91
C PRO A 56 21.46 16.51 53.12
N TYR A 57 22.34 15.64 52.63
CA TYR A 57 23.45 15.98 51.77
C TYR A 57 23.03 15.80 50.32
N GLN A 58 23.54 16.65 49.45
CA GLN A 58 23.28 16.59 48.02
C GLN A 58 24.59 16.47 47.25
N ASN A 59 24.61 15.58 46.26
CA ASN A 59 25.69 15.53 45.29
C ASN A 59 25.11 15.55 43.87
N THR A 60 25.64 16.41 43.02
CA THR A 60 25.20 16.57 41.62
C THR A 60 26.30 16.10 40.69
N PHE A 61 25.95 15.24 39.74
CA PHE A 61 26.84 14.66 38.77
C PHE A 61 26.38 14.95 37.36
N TYR A 62 27.35 15.18 36.48
CA TYR A 62 27.19 15.47 35.07
C TYR A 62 27.84 14.32 34.30
N ASN A 63 27.05 13.54 33.57
CA ASN A 63 27.54 12.28 32.99
C ASN A 63 27.34 12.18 31.47
N GLY A 64 26.82 13.22 30.83
CA GLY A 64 26.77 13.31 29.38
C GLY A 64 25.60 14.12 28.85
N THR A 65 25.50 14.12 27.53
CA THR A 65 24.40 14.69 26.76
C THR A 65 23.48 13.59 26.29
N ILE A 66 22.17 13.82 26.36
CA ILE A 66 21.16 12.98 25.73
C ILE A 66 20.58 13.69 24.51
N GLU A 67 20.36 12.95 23.43
CA GLU A 67 19.67 13.45 22.26
C GLU A 67 18.19 13.09 22.36
N VAL A 68 17.35 14.12 22.37
CA VAL A 68 15.91 13.96 22.33
C VAL A 68 15.49 14.04 20.88
N VAL A 69 15.14 12.88 20.32
CA VAL A 69 14.58 12.79 18.98
C VAL A 69 13.07 12.88 19.04
N GLU A 70 12.46 13.44 18.00
CA GLU A 70 11.01 13.40 17.85
C GLU A 70 10.56 11.94 17.78
N ALA A 71 9.66 11.54 18.68
CA ALA A 71 9.04 10.23 18.58
C ALA A 71 8.28 10.19 17.24
N GLY A 72 8.77 9.38 16.30
CA GLY A 72 8.18 9.26 14.96
C GLY A 72 6.67 9.08 15.06
N GLY A 73 5.93 10.13 14.66
CA GLY A 73 4.49 10.12 14.76
C GLY A 73 3.87 9.02 13.90
N PHE A 74 2.64 8.63 14.21
CA PHE A 74 1.86 7.64 13.44
C PHE A 74 1.72 8.00 11.94
N VAL A 75 1.95 9.27 11.58
CA VAL A 75 1.95 9.77 10.20
C VAL A 75 3.38 10.15 9.81
N SER A 76 4.22 9.16 9.52
CA SER A 76 5.52 9.40 8.89
C SER A 76 5.38 9.62 7.39
N VAL A 77 6.30 10.37 6.79
CA VAL A 77 6.35 10.57 5.32
C VAL A 77 6.41 9.23 4.59
N GLU A 78 7.14 8.27 5.14
CA GLU A 78 7.25 6.90 4.61
C GLU A 78 5.90 6.20 4.63
N SER A 79 5.13 6.34 5.72
CA SER A 79 3.80 5.76 5.86
C SER A 79 2.83 6.36 4.83
N VAL A 80 2.83 7.67 4.66
CA VAL A 80 2.01 8.36 3.64
C VAL A 80 2.40 7.90 2.23
N PHE A 81 3.70 7.81 1.95
CA PHE A 81 4.22 7.35 0.66
C PHE A 81 3.79 5.90 0.35
N LEU A 82 3.98 4.97 1.29
CA LEU A 82 3.65 3.56 1.07
C LEU A 82 2.14 3.33 0.92
N VAL A 83 1.31 4.03 1.71
CA VAL A 83 -0.15 3.92 1.61
C VAL A 83 -0.65 4.49 0.27
N THR A 84 -0.17 5.67 -0.11
CA THR A 84 -0.56 6.29 -1.40
C THR A 84 -0.11 5.45 -2.59
N LEU A 85 1.13 4.92 -2.56
CA LEU A 85 1.65 3.99 -3.57
C LEU A 85 0.81 2.72 -3.66
N GLY A 86 0.45 2.13 -2.51
CA GLY A 86 -0.40 0.94 -2.45
C GLY A 86 -1.76 1.16 -3.09
N ILE A 87 -2.43 2.28 -2.78
CA ILE A 87 -3.72 2.63 -3.39
C ILE A 87 -3.57 2.84 -4.91
N ALA A 88 -2.53 3.55 -5.35
CA ALA A 88 -2.29 3.80 -6.77
C ALA A 88 -2.10 2.50 -7.57
N LEU A 89 -1.34 1.55 -7.02
CA LEU A 89 -1.15 0.23 -7.64
C LEU A 89 -2.46 -0.57 -7.70
N LEU A 90 -3.29 -0.55 -6.65
CA LEU A 90 -4.58 -1.23 -6.65
C LEU A 90 -5.55 -0.65 -7.71
N VAL A 91 -5.60 0.69 -7.83
CA VAL A 91 -6.40 1.35 -8.87
C VAL A 91 -5.91 0.99 -10.27
N LEU A 92 -4.60 1.00 -10.49
CA LEU A 92 -4.00 0.66 -11.77
C LEU A 92 -4.26 -0.81 -12.14
N LEU A 93 -4.15 -1.72 -11.17
CA LEU A 93 -4.48 -3.13 -11.35
C LEU A 93 -5.97 -3.32 -11.71
N GLY A 94 -6.88 -2.63 -11.02
CA GLY A 94 -8.31 -2.67 -11.30
C GLY A 94 -8.66 -2.20 -12.71
N LEU A 95 -8.08 -1.08 -13.14
CA LEU A 95 -8.21 -0.55 -14.51
C LEU A 95 -7.65 -1.52 -15.55
N TRP A 96 -6.51 -2.14 -15.27
CA TRP A 96 -5.88 -3.12 -16.16
C TRP A 96 -6.75 -4.37 -16.34
N LEU A 97 -7.26 -4.93 -15.24
CA LEU A 97 -8.18 -6.07 -15.26
C LEU A 97 -9.45 -5.74 -16.05
N HIS A 98 -10.07 -4.59 -15.77
CA HIS A 98 -11.26 -4.14 -16.51
C HIS A 98 -10.99 -4.00 -18.02
N GLY A 99 -9.82 -3.45 -18.40
CA GLY A 99 -9.40 -3.37 -19.79
C GLY A 99 -9.21 -4.73 -20.47
N GLN A 100 -8.66 -5.72 -19.78
CA GLN A 100 -8.52 -7.09 -20.30
C GLN A 100 -9.89 -7.76 -20.52
N PHE A 101 -10.80 -7.67 -19.53
CA PHE A 101 -12.16 -8.20 -19.67
C PHE A 101 -12.93 -7.56 -20.84
N GLN A 102 -12.73 -6.26 -21.10
CA GLN A 102 -13.33 -5.61 -22.27
C GLN A 102 -12.75 -6.12 -23.61
N ARG A 103 -11.45 -6.42 -23.67
CA ARG A 103 -10.80 -6.96 -24.89
C ARG A 103 -11.26 -8.38 -25.21
N ILE A 104 -11.49 -9.20 -24.18
CA ILE A 104 -11.96 -10.59 -24.33
C ILE A 104 -13.45 -10.60 -24.73
N THR A 105 -14.28 -9.80 -24.06
CA THR A 105 -15.74 -9.75 -24.33
C THR A 105 -16.09 -9.22 -25.72
N LYS A 106 -15.30 -8.29 -26.27
CA LYS A 106 -15.55 -7.72 -27.61
C LYS A 106 -15.21 -8.69 -28.76
N LYS A 107 -14.43 -9.75 -28.54
CA LYS A 107 -14.16 -10.76 -29.58
C LYS A 107 -15.32 -11.74 -29.83
N THR A 108 -16.29 -11.85 -28.91
CA THR A 108 -17.42 -12.79 -29.05
C THR A 108 -18.66 -12.18 -29.71
N LYS A 109 -18.73 -10.84 -29.89
CA LYS A 109 -19.93 -10.16 -30.41
C LYS A 109 -19.89 -9.79 -31.90
N LYS A 110 -18.99 -10.37 -32.70
CA LYS A 110 -18.88 -10.12 -34.14
C LYS A 110 -18.82 -11.40 -35.00
N VAL A 111 -19.73 -12.36 -34.85
CA VAL A 111 -20.14 -13.22 -35.99
C VAL A 111 -21.57 -13.72 -35.76
N ALA A 112 -22.54 -12.97 -36.25
CA ALA A 112 -23.70 -13.53 -36.93
C ALA A 112 -23.92 -12.62 -38.12
N PRO A 113 -23.47 -12.97 -39.34
CA PRO A 113 -23.89 -12.22 -40.51
C PRO A 113 -25.40 -12.46 -40.61
N LYS A 114 -26.18 -11.40 -40.43
CA LYS A 114 -27.59 -11.41 -40.79
C LYS A 114 -27.63 -11.60 -42.31
N VAL A 115 -27.80 -12.86 -42.72
CA VAL A 115 -28.00 -13.23 -44.11
C VAL A 115 -29.38 -12.70 -44.50
N GLU A 116 -29.43 -11.49 -45.05
CA GLU A 116 -30.60 -11.04 -45.80
C GLU A 116 -30.56 -11.76 -47.14
N VAL A 117 -31.24 -12.90 -47.20
CA VAL A 117 -31.58 -13.57 -48.45
C VAL A 117 -32.63 -12.72 -49.16
N GLY A 118 -32.15 -11.72 -49.89
CA GLY A 118 -32.91 -11.01 -50.90
C GLY A 118 -33.40 -11.99 -51.97
N THR A 119 -34.69 -11.87 -52.26
CA THR A 119 -35.43 -12.35 -53.45
C THR A 119 -34.75 -13.45 -54.25
N ARG A 120 -35.08 -14.69 -53.90
CA ARG A 120 -34.96 -15.88 -54.74
C ARG A 120 -35.61 -15.57 -56.10
N THR A 121 -34.80 -15.28 -57.11
CA THR A 121 -35.22 -15.33 -58.52
C THR A 121 -35.61 -16.77 -58.80
N ALA A 122 -36.91 -17.05 -58.69
CA ALA A 122 -37.50 -18.26 -59.24
C ALA A 122 -37.11 -18.31 -60.70
N ASP A 123 -36.41 -19.39 -61.04
CA ASP A 123 -35.96 -19.80 -62.34
C ASP A 123 -37.03 -19.45 -63.39
N ALA A 124 -36.63 -18.60 -64.33
CA ALA A 124 -37.46 -18.19 -65.45
C ALA A 124 -37.78 -19.44 -66.25
N SER A 125 -38.94 -20.01 -65.99
CA SER A 125 -39.63 -20.90 -66.88
C SER A 125 -39.52 -20.34 -68.29
N MET A 126 -39.05 -21.19 -69.20
CA MET A 126 -39.12 -21.01 -70.65
C MET A 126 -38.03 -20.10 -71.23
N ASP A 127 -36.95 -20.75 -71.66
CA ASP A 127 -36.17 -20.43 -72.86
C ASP A 127 -37.08 -20.34 -74.12
N GLU A 128 -38.11 -19.49 -74.09
CA GLU A 128 -39.00 -19.17 -75.21
C GLU A 128 -38.20 -18.51 -76.34
N TRP A 129 -37.17 -17.72 -75.99
CA TRP A 129 -36.28 -17.06 -76.93
C TRP A 129 -35.35 -18.03 -77.70
N LEU A 130 -35.20 -19.29 -77.26
CA LEU A 130 -34.39 -20.29 -77.95
C LEU A 130 -35.22 -21.21 -78.86
N GLN A 131 -36.55 -21.16 -78.81
CA GLN A 131 -37.40 -21.95 -79.70
C GLN A 131 -37.28 -21.46 -81.16
N GLY A 132 -36.95 -22.36 -82.09
CA GLY A 132 -36.77 -22.05 -83.52
C GLY A 132 -35.33 -21.74 -83.95
N THR A 133 -34.37 -21.72 -83.02
CA THR A 133 -32.95 -21.59 -83.35
C THR A 133 -32.31 -22.97 -83.61
N ALA A 134 -31.23 -23.00 -84.41
CA ALA A 134 -30.53 -24.22 -84.82
C ALA A 134 -30.07 -25.12 -83.65
N TYR A 135 -29.88 -24.54 -82.46
CA TYR A 135 -29.50 -25.24 -81.24
C TYR A 135 -30.56 -26.26 -80.77
N THR A 136 -31.85 -25.97 -81.00
CA THR A 136 -32.95 -26.89 -80.64
C THR A 136 -33.13 -28.05 -81.63
N GLN A 137 -32.72 -27.85 -82.89
CA GLN A 137 -32.82 -28.87 -83.95
C GLN A 137 -31.73 -29.94 -83.85
N SER A 138 -30.55 -29.60 -83.31
CA SER A 138 -29.48 -30.58 -83.03
C SER A 138 -29.78 -31.49 -81.84
N ALA A 139 -30.54 -31.00 -80.85
CA ALA A 139 -30.87 -31.77 -79.64
C ALA A 139 -31.93 -32.86 -79.89
N SER A 140 -32.81 -32.70 -80.88
CA SER A 140 -33.86 -33.69 -81.19
C SER A 140 -33.36 -34.89 -82.02
N LYS A 141 -32.26 -34.74 -82.78
CA LYS A 141 -31.65 -35.86 -83.53
C LYS A 141 -30.80 -36.80 -82.68
N SER A 142 -30.38 -36.39 -81.49
CA SER A 142 -29.48 -37.19 -80.62
C SER A 142 -30.20 -38.20 -79.71
N LYS A 143 -31.54 -38.22 -79.64
CA LYS A 143 -32.31 -39.07 -78.72
C LYS A 143 -33.05 -40.25 -79.39
N LYS A 144 -32.55 -40.78 -80.51
CA LYS A 144 -33.10 -41.99 -81.15
C LYS A 144 -32.00 -43.04 -81.42
N LYS A 145 -31.53 -43.71 -80.36
CA LYS A 145 -30.88 -45.03 -80.44
C LYS A 145 -30.88 -45.73 -79.07
N LYS A 146 -31.54 -46.89 -79.05
CA LYS A 146 -31.82 -47.85 -77.96
C LYS A 146 -32.84 -47.44 -76.91
#